data_AF-A0A833HJ81-F1
#
_entry.id   AF-A0A833HJ81-F1
#
_cell.length_a   1.000
_cell.length_b   1.000
_cell.length_c   1.000
_cell.angle_alpha   90.00
_cell.angle_beta   90.00
_cell.angle_gamma   90.00
#
_symmetry.space_group_name_H-M   'P 1'
#
loop_
_entity.id
_entity.type
_entity.pdbx_description
1 polymer ?
#
loop_
_entity_poly.entity_id
_entity_poly.type
_entity_poly.pdbx_seq_one_letter_code
_entity_poly.pdbx_strand_id
1 'polypeptide(L)'
;HVLDHHHTLSRAEREAAPELHLDAVALGVAADSVLSPALGGVIVGHEVAASLGVPFRFTERDGVEMKLRRGFALGSGERVVVVEDVVTTGKSTLETAAVAEAAGARVVAIASIIDRSGGRHGFRVPYASLLTLDLPAWPAGSCPLCREGGPPAVKPGSRPQARNAP
;
A
#
# COMPACT_ATOMS: atom_id res chain seq x y z
N HIS A 1 38.12 -1.64 2.40
CA HIS A 1 37.24 -0.56 2.88
C HIS A 1 36.19 -0.30 1.82
N VAL A 2 34.92 -0.23 2.25
CA VAL A 2 33.68 0.07 1.51
C VAL A 2 32.92 -1.16 0.97
N LEU A 3 31.72 -1.33 1.54
CA LEU A 3 30.52 -2.09 1.15
C LEU A 3 30.27 -3.49 1.76
N ASP A 4 29.79 -3.47 3.01
CA ASP A 4 29.01 -4.56 3.64
C ASP A 4 27.68 -4.01 4.20
N HIS A 5 26.85 -3.42 3.33
CA HIS A 5 25.51 -2.94 3.68
C HIS A 5 24.45 -3.42 2.69
N HIS A 6 24.48 -4.71 2.35
CA HIS A 6 23.37 -5.35 1.62
C HIS A 6 22.29 -5.84 2.61
N HIS A 7 21.10 -5.24 2.46
CA HIS A 7 19.78 -5.81 2.71
C HIS A 7 19.58 -6.63 4.00
N THR A 8 19.29 -5.96 5.10
CA THR A 8 18.50 -6.57 6.18
C THR A 8 17.12 -5.92 6.19
N LEU A 9 16.13 -6.64 5.64
CA LEU A 9 14.71 -6.39 5.95
C LEU A 9 14.58 -6.27 7.47
N SER A 10 13.72 -5.35 7.94
CA SER A 10 13.46 -5.23 9.38
C SER A 10 12.83 -6.53 9.89
N ARG A 11 13.07 -6.88 11.16
CA ARG A 11 12.51 -8.10 11.75
C ARG A 11 10.97 -8.13 11.65
N ALA A 12 10.36 -6.95 11.77
CA ALA A 12 8.92 -6.75 11.64
C ALA A 12 8.37 -7.15 10.26
N GLU A 13 9.07 -6.84 9.16
CA GLU A 13 8.59 -7.20 7.81
C GLU A 13 8.62 -8.72 7.57
N ARG A 14 9.65 -9.40 8.09
CA ARG A 14 9.74 -10.88 8.02
C ARG A 14 8.75 -11.59 8.93
N GLU A 15 8.43 -11.00 10.08
CA GLU A 15 7.45 -11.55 11.03
C GLU A 15 5.99 -11.26 10.58
N ALA A 16 5.74 -10.17 9.86
CA ALA A 16 4.41 -9.80 9.34
C ALA A 16 4.02 -10.53 8.06
N ALA A 17 4.97 -10.93 7.21
CA ALA A 17 4.66 -11.63 5.95
C ALA A 17 3.89 -12.95 6.14
N PRO A 18 4.20 -13.81 7.13
CA PRO A 18 3.39 -14.99 7.47
C PRO A 18 1.99 -14.66 8.00
N GLU A 19 1.81 -13.55 8.71
CA GLU A 19 0.48 -13.12 9.19
C GLU A 19 -0.36 -12.49 8.07
N LEU A 20 0.26 -11.74 7.16
CA LEU A 20 -0.41 -11.22 5.96
C LEU A 20 -0.69 -12.32 4.93
N HIS A 21 0.16 -13.36 4.90
CA HIS A 21 -0.14 -14.63 4.23
C HIS A 21 -1.41 -15.26 4.81
N LEU A 22 -1.51 -15.34 6.14
CA LEU A 22 -2.70 -15.87 6.83
C LEU A 22 -3.95 -15.06 6.53
N ASP A 23 -3.89 -13.73 6.43
CA ASP A 23 -5.06 -12.89 6.15
C ASP A 23 -5.45 -12.84 4.65
N ALA A 24 -4.48 -12.84 3.74
CA ALA A 24 -4.75 -12.99 2.30
C ALA A 24 -5.34 -14.38 1.99
N VAL A 25 -4.89 -15.42 2.70
CA VAL A 25 -5.51 -16.75 2.73
C VAL A 25 -6.85 -16.73 3.49
N ALA A 26 -7.01 -15.92 4.55
CA ALA A 26 -8.25 -15.82 5.34
C ALA A 26 -9.41 -15.20 4.57
N LEU A 27 -9.14 -14.45 3.49
CA LEU A 27 -10.20 -14.02 2.58
C LEU A 27 -10.77 -15.18 1.75
N GLY A 28 -10.16 -16.37 1.79
CA GLY A 28 -10.65 -17.57 1.10
C GLY A 28 -10.60 -17.44 -0.42
N VAL A 29 -9.82 -16.50 -0.96
CA VAL A 29 -9.79 -16.19 -2.39
C VAL A 29 -8.50 -16.68 -3.02
N ALA A 30 -8.63 -17.49 -4.07
CA ALA A 30 -7.47 -17.91 -4.85
C ALA A 30 -6.91 -16.72 -5.65
N ALA A 31 -5.61 -16.47 -5.48
CA ALA A 31 -4.86 -15.42 -6.16
C ALA A 31 -3.92 -16.04 -7.20
N ASP A 32 -3.79 -15.40 -8.36
CA ASP A 32 -2.84 -15.77 -9.41
C ASP A 32 -1.59 -14.86 -9.38
N SER A 33 -1.69 -13.66 -8.80
CA SER A 33 -0.55 -12.77 -8.56
C SER A 33 -0.83 -11.70 -7.50
N VAL A 34 0.24 -11.03 -7.09
CA VAL A 34 0.19 -9.87 -6.19
C VAL A 34 0.66 -8.61 -6.92
N LEU A 35 -0.04 -7.50 -6.68
CA LEU A 35 0.28 -6.18 -7.20
C LEU A 35 0.39 -5.16 -6.06
N SER A 36 1.42 -4.31 -6.07
CA SER A 36 1.57 -3.27 -5.06
C SER A 36 1.84 -1.88 -5.63
N PRO A 37 1.38 -0.79 -4.99
CA PRO A 37 1.83 0.56 -5.29
C PRO A 37 3.25 0.77 -4.79
N ALA A 38 4.11 1.29 -5.67
CA ALA A 38 5.47 1.65 -5.34
C ALA A 38 5.57 3.07 -4.74
N LEU A 39 6.49 3.33 -3.81
CA LEU A 39 7.52 2.40 -3.30
C LEU A 39 7.11 1.65 -2.03
N GLY A 40 6.22 2.22 -1.20
CA GLY A 40 5.94 1.72 0.16
C GLY A 40 5.49 0.26 0.22
N GLY A 41 4.61 -0.16 -0.70
CA GLY A 41 4.09 -1.52 -0.73
C GLY A 41 5.01 -2.57 -1.37
N VAL A 42 6.16 -2.19 -1.96
CA VAL A 42 6.95 -3.11 -2.80
C VAL A 42 7.50 -4.28 -2.01
N ILE A 43 8.08 -4.02 -0.84
CA ILE A 43 8.70 -5.06 -0.01
C ILE A 43 7.62 -6.01 0.52
N VAL A 44 6.58 -5.45 1.12
CA VAL A 44 5.46 -6.22 1.69
C VAL A 44 4.78 -7.07 0.62
N GLY A 45 4.47 -6.49 -0.53
CA GLY A 45 3.86 -7.22 -1.64
C GLY A 45 4.74 -8.33 -2.19
N HIS A 46 6.06 -8.11 -2.27
CA HIS A 46 7.00 -9.13 -2.69
C HIS A 46 7.00 -10.33 -1.74
N GLU A 47 7.09 -10.10 -0.44
CA GLU A 47 7.10 -11.17 0.57
C GLU A 47 5.78 -11.94 0.58
N VAL A 48 4.64 -11.25 0.41
CA VAL A 48 3.33 -11.89 0.32
C VAL A 48 3.23 -12.75 -0.93
N ALA A 49 3.67 -12.26 -2.08
CA ALA A 49 3.71 -13.04 -3.32
C ALA A 49 4.59 -14.29 -3.19
N ALA A 50 5.77 -14.13 -2.57
CA ALA A 50 6.69 -15.22 -2.30
C ALA A 50 6.05 -16.28 -1.39
N SER A 51 5.33 -15.86 -0.33
CA SER A 51 4.61 -16.77 0.57
C SER A 51 3.48 -17.53 -0.13
N LEU A 52 2.82 -16.89 -1.10
CA LEU A 52 1.73 -17.48 -1.89
C LEU A 52 2.25 -18.33 -3.06
N GLY A 53 3.54 -18.26 -3.37
CA GLY A 53 4.13 -18.94 -4.54
C GLY A 53 3.64 -18.37 -5.88
N VAL A 54 3.25 -17.08 -5.92
CA VAL A 54 2.72 -16.42 -7.12
C VAL A 54 3.61 -15.27 -7.58
N PRO A 55 3.52 -14.84 -8.85
CA PRO A 55 4.26 -13.70 -9.35
C PRO A 55 3.94 -12.40 -8.61
N PHE A 56 4.96 -11.57 -8.40
CA PHE A 56 4.84 -10.22 -7.87
C PHE A 56 5.06 -9.17 -8.96
N ARG A 57 4.25 -8.11 -8.95
CA ARG A 57 4.42 -6.92 -9.79
C ARG A 57 4.11 -5.67 -8.97
N PHE A 58 4.48 -4.50 -9.47
CA PHE A 58 4.12 -3.25 -8.83
C PHE A 58 3.80 -2.16 -9.84
N THR A 59 2.97 -1.21 -9.42
CA THR A 59 2.68 0.01 -10.17
C THR A 59 3.53 1.16 -9.66
N GLU A 60 4.00 2.02 -10.55
CA GLU A 60 4.77 3.22 -10.21
C GLU A 60 3.94 4.46 -10.54
N ARG A 61 4.12 5.52 -9.75
CA ARG A 61 3.54 6.81 -10.09
C ARG A 61 4.41 7.55 -11.10
N ASP A 62 3.81 7.93 -12.21
CA ASP A 62 4.40 8.73 -13.26
C ASP A 62 3.69 10.09 -13.32
N GLY A 63 4.26 11.08 -12.63
CA GLY A 63 3.61 12.37 -12.39
C GLY A 63 2.35 12.22 -11.53
N VAL A 64 1.18 12.36 -12.16
CA VAL A 64 -0.12 12.24 -11.48
C VAL A 64 -0.75 10.85 -11.63
N GLU A 65 -0.29 10.07 -12.60
CA GLU A 65 -0.92 8.82 -13.02
C GLU A 65 -0.22 7.61 -12.40
N MET A 66 -0.99 6.62 -11.97
CA MET A 66 -0.46 5.31 -11.56
C MET A 66 -0.33 4.42 -12.80
N LYS A 67 0.83 3.79 -13.02
CA LYS A 67 1.09 2.97 -14.21
C LYS A 67 1.75 1.64 -13.87
N LEU A 68 1.42 0.62 -14.65
CA LEU A 68 2.20 -0.62 -14.71
C LEU A 68 3.39 -0.40 -15.65
N ARG A 69 4.62 -0.56 -15.14
CA ARG A 69 5.87 -0.27 -15.88
C ARG A 69 6.78 -1.51 -15.92
N ARG A 70 8.05 -1.33 -16.30
CA ARG A 70 9.10 -2.38 -16.27
C ARG A 70 8.84 -3.59 -17.18
N GLY A 71 7.97 -3.44 -18.18
CA GLY A 71 7.56 -4.55 -19.05
C GLY A 71 6.61 -5.54 -18.37
N PHE A 72 6.06 -5.19 -17.20
CA PHE A 72 5.05 -5.99 -16.55
C PHE A 72 3.76 -6.01 -17.37
N ALA A 73 3.13 -7.17 -17.40
CA ALA A 73 1.81 -7.37 -17.96
C ALA A 73 0.99 -8.23 -17.01
N LEU A 74 -0.32 -8.02 -17.03
CA LEU A 74 -1.32 -8.84 -16.37
C LEU A 74 -2.15 -9.55 -17.44
N GLY A 75 -2.46 -10.81 -17.20
CA GLY A 75 -3.32 -11.63 -18.05
C GLY A 75 -4.79 -11.25 -17.89
N SER A 76 -5.55 -11.47 -18.97
CA SER A 76 -7.01 -11.35 -18.91
C SER A 76 -7.60 -12.36 -17.92
N GLY A 77 -8.40 -11.87 -16.98
CA GLY A 77 -9.01 -12.67 -15.92
C GLY A 77 -8.06 -13.06 -14.78
N GLU A 78 -6.79 -12.65 -14.80
CA GLU A 78 -5.82 -12.91 -13.73
C GLU A 78 -6.36 -12.38 -12.39
N ARG A 79 -6.42 -13.23 -11.36
CA ARG A 79 -6.91 -12.85 -10.03
C ARG A 79 -5.78 -12.18 -9.25
N VAL A 80 -5.90 -10.88 -9.05
CA VAL A 80 -4.87 -10.06 -8.42
C VAL A 80 -5.28 -9.71 -7.00
N VAL A 81 -4.36 -9.91 -6.06
CA VAL A 81 -4.45 -9.31 -4.72
C VAL A 81 -3.62 -8.04 -4.70
N VAL A 82 -4.21 -6.92 -4.29
CA VAL A 82 -3.45 -5.68 -4.11
C VAL A 82 -2.94 -5.60 -2.67
N VAL A 83 -1.62 -5.45 -2.51
CA VAL A 83 -0.98 -5.38 -1.18
C VAL A 83 -0.31 -4.03 -1.00
N GLU A 84 -0.54 -3.36 0.13
CA GLU A 84 0.10 -2.09 0.49
C GLU A 84 0.69 -2.12 1.91
N ASP A 85 1.65 -1.27 2.21
CA ASP A 85 2.19 -1.13 3.57
C ASP A 85 1.17 -0.43 4.49
N VAL A 86 0.71 0.75 4.09
CA VAL A 86 -0.21 1.59 4.87
C VAL A 86 -1.34 2.14 4.01
N VAL A 87 -2.56 1.74 4.32
CA VAL A 87 -3.76 2.34 3.75
C VAL A 87 -4.15 3.58 4.56
N THR A 88 -4.10 4.75 3.93
CA THR A 88 -4.58 6.00 4.53
C THR A 88 -5.96 6.36 4.01
N THR A 89 -6.08 6.96 2.84
CA THR A 89 -7.37 7.21 2.19
C THR A 89 -7.80 6.08 1.26
N GLY A 90 -6.94 5.08 1.03
CA GLY A 90 -7.12 4.05 0.00
C GLY A 90 -6.86 4.53 -1.44
N LYS A 91 -6.51 5.81 -1.65
CA LYS A 91 -6.37 6.37 -3.00
C LYS A 91 -5.33 5.64 -3.86
N SER A 92 -4.12 5.44 -3.35
CA SER A 92 -3.06 4.75 -4.10
C SER A 92 -3.47 3.33 -4.43
N THR A 93 -4.05 2.63 -3.46
CA THR A 93 -4.55 1.26 -3.59
C THR A 93 -5.61 1.15 -4.68
N LEU A 94 -6.58 2.07 -4.70
CA LEU A 94 -7.65 2.13 -5.71
C LEU A 94 -7.10 2.45 -7.11
N GLU A 95 -6.12 3.34 -7.21
CA GLU A 95 -5.45 3.63 -8.49
C GLU A 95 -4.68 2.41 -9.00
N THR A 96 -4.00 1.66 -8.11
CA THR A 96 -3.36 0.38 -8.45
C THR A 96 -4.38 -0.68 -8.90
N ALA A 97 -5.50 -0.79 -8.20
CA ALA A 97 -6.59 -1.70 -8.57
C ALA A 97 -7.15 -1.35 -9.96
N ALA A 98 -7.39 -0.06 -10.24
CA ALA A 98 -7.87 0.41 -11.54
C ALA A 98 -6.88 0.08 -12.68
N VAL A 99 -5.57 0.18 -12.43
CA VAL A 99 -4.54 -0.23 -13.41
C VAL A 99 -4.64 -1.72 -13.71
N ALA A 100 -4.87 -2.56 -12.70
CA ALA A 100 -5.05 -4.00 -12.89
C ALA A 100 -6.31 -4.32 -13.71
N GLU A 101 -7.44 -3.71 -13.35
CA GLU A 101 -8.72 -3.88 -14.06
C GLU A 101 -8.64 -3.40 -15.51
N ALA A 102 -7.97 -2.26 -15.76
CA ALA A 102 -7.74 -1.74 -17.11
C ALA A 102 -6.87 -2.67 -17.97
N ALA A 103 -5.99 -3.46 -17.35
CA ALA A 103 -5.21 -4.51 -18.01
C ALA A 103 -6.01 -5.81 -18.22
N GLY A 104 -7.28 -5.87 -17.82
CA GLY A 104 -8.16 -7.03 -17.96
C GLY A 104 -8.08 -8.03 -16.80
N ALA A 105 -7.32 -7.73 -15.75
CA ALA A 105 -7.26 -8.55 -14.55
C ALA A 105 -8.50 -8.33 -13.66
N ARG A 106 -8.69 -9.20 -12.65
CA ARG A 106 -9.72 -9.06 -11.63
C ARG A 106 -9.07 -8.84 -10.28
N VAL A 107 -9.30 -7.70 -9.67
CA VAL A 107 -8.88 -7.48 -8.28
C VAL A 107 -9.82 -8.26 -7.38
N VAL A 108 -9.30 -9.25 -6.67
CA VAL A 108 -10.10 -10.18 -5.85
C VAL A 108 -10.08 -9.86 -4.37
N ALA A 109 -9.05 -9.15 -3.91
CA ALA A 109 -8.87 -8.74 -2.53
C ALA A 109 -7.85 -7.61 -2.41
N ILE A 110 -7.89 -6.93 -1.26
CA ILE A 110 -6.87 -5.96 -0.85
C ILE A 110 -6.35 -6.34 0.54
N ALA A 111 -5.07 -6.16 0.79
CA ALA A 111 -4.48 -6.34 2.11
C ALA A 111 -3.47 -5.22 2.43
N SER A 112 -3.33 -4.88 3.72
CA SER A 112 -2.24 -4.01 4.16
C SER A 112 -1.68 -4.35 5.54
N ILE A 113 -0.50 -3.83 5.88
CA ILE A 113 -0.01 -3.97 7.26
C ILE A 113 -0.82 -3.05 8.18
N ILE A 114 -1.03 -1.79 7.79
CA ILE A 114 -1.70 -0.79 8.63
C ILE A 114 -2.87 -0.14 7.91
N ASP A 115 -4.07 -0.22 8.50
CA ASP A 115 -5.21 0.63 8.14
C ASP A 115 -5.27 1.89 9.01
N ARG A 116 -5.12 3.05 8.39
CA ARG A 116 -5.35 4.39 8.98
C ARG A 116 -6.58 5.08 8.42
N SER A 117 -7.35 4.41 7.56
CA SER A 117 -8.54 4.98 6.94
C SER A 117 -9.72 5.06 7.89
N GLY A 118 -9.73 4.26 8.96
CA GLY A 118 -10.88 4.11 9.85
C GLY A 118 -12.12 3.62 9.09
N GLY A 119 -11.93 2.67 8.17
CA GLY A 119 -12.99 2.10 7.33
C GLY A 119 -13.45 2.98 6.15
N ARG A 120 -12.81 4.14 5.91
CA ARG A 120 -13.19 5.09 4.85
C ARG A 120 -12.41 4.91 3.54
N HIS A 121 -11.79 3.74 3.35
CA HIS A 121 -10.91 3.43 2.22
C HIS A 121 -11.64 3.23 0.87
N GLY A 122 -12.96 2.99 0.89
CA GLY A 122 -13.79 2.93 -0.33
C GLY A 122 -13.62 1.66 -1.19
N PHE A 123 -12.99 0.62 -0.64
CA PHE A 123 -12.77 -0.65 -1.35
C PHE A 123 -14.09 -1.41 -1.50
N ARG A 124 -14.28 -2.07 -2.66
CA ARG A 124 -15.47 -2.87 -3.00
C ARG A 124 -15.20 -4.38 -3.05
N VAL A 125 -13.99 -4.76 -2.68
CA VAL A 125 -13.53 -6.15 -2.57
C VAL A 125 -13.20 -6.41 -1.11
N PRO A 126 -13.10 -7.68 -0.69
CA PRO A 126 -12.67 -8.01 0.67
C PRO A 126 -11.33 -7.34 1.02
N TYR A 127 -11.25 -6.82 2.24
CA TYR A 127 -10.10 -6.07 2.73
C TYR A 127 -9.70 -6.57 4.11
N ALA A 128 -8.40 -6.76 4.32
CA ALA A 128 -7.81 -7.13 5.61
C ALA A 128 -6.60 -6.23 5.94
N SER A 129 -6.36 -6.01 7.23
CA SER A 129 -5.16 -5.34 7.72
C SER A 129 -4.70 -5.95 9.03
N LEU A 130 -3.38 -6.08 9.23
CA LEU A 130 -2.82 -6.60 10.50
C LEU A 130 -3.09 -5.66 11.68
N LEU A 131 -3.11 -4.34 11.43
CA LEU A 131 -3.35 -3.35 12.46
C LEU A 131 -4.22 -2.20 11.96
N THR A 132 -5.29 -1.91 12.70
CA THR A 132 -6.09 -0.69 12.49
C THR A 132 -5.68 0.38 13.50
N LEU A 133 -5.28 1.55 13.02
CA LEU A 133 -4.94 2.72 13.83
C LEU A 133 -5.89 3.86 13.52
N ASP A 134 -6.80 4.15 14.46
CA ASP A 134 -7.64 5.34 14.37
C ASP A 134 -6.90 6.55 14.96
N LEU A 135 -6.23 7.30 14.07
CA LEU A 135 -5.52 8.53 14.41
C LEU A 135 -6.30 9.73 13.87
N PRO A 136 -6.90 10.58 14.73
CA PRO A 136 -7.68 11.72 14.28
C PRO A 136 -6.79 12.75 13.57
N ALA A 137 -7.23 13.17 12.39
CA ALA A 137 -6.64 14.28 11.66
C ALA A 137 -7.36 15.57 12.05
N TRP A 138 -6.62 16.55 12.56
CA TRP A 138 -7.18 17.82 12.99
C TRP A 138 -6.92 18.91 11.95
N PRO A 139 -7.95 19.66 11.54
CA PRO A 139 -7.76 20.98 10.93
C PRO A 139 -6.88 21.87 11.81
N ALA A 140 -6.08 22.75 11.20
CA ALA A 140 -5.13 23.61 11.92
C ALA A 140 -5.80 24.39 13.07
N GLY A 141 -7.01 24.92 12.86
CA GLY A 141 -7.76 25.67 13.88
C GLY A 141 -8.31 24.82 15.04
N SER A 142 -8.36 23.50 14.89
CA SER A 142 -8.88 22.57 15.90
C SER A 142 -7.83 21.63 16.49
N CYS A 143 -6.57 21.73 16.05
CA CYS A 143 -5.48 20.88 16.53
C CYS A 143 -5.18 21.17 18.01
N PRO A 144 -5.34 20.18 18.93
CA PRO A 144 -5.04 20.37 20.35
C PRO A 144 -3.60 20.84 20.59
N LEU A 145 -2.64 20.19 19.93
CA LEU A 145 -1.22 20.54 20.04
C LEU A 145 -0.93 21.96 19.55
N CYS A 146 -1.57 22.41 18.46
CA CYS A 146 -1.37 23.78 17.98
C CYS A 146 -1.99 24.82 18.93
N ARG A 147 -3.15 24.51 19.53
CA ARG A 147 -3.78 25.40 20.53
C ARG A 147 -2.95 25.50 21.81
N GLU A 148 -2.23 24.45 22.17
CA GLU A 148 -1.33 24.39 23.33
C GLU A 148 0.06 24.98 23.06
N GLY A 149 0.29 25.58 21.88
CA GLY A 149 1.57 26.20 21.54
C GLY A 149 2.67 25.20 21.12
N GLY A 150 2.29 23.98 20.76
CA GLY A 150 3.19 22.97 20.23
C GLY A 150 3.85 23.38 18.90
N PRO A 151 4.96 22.73 18.52
CA PRO A 151 5.69 23.06 17.31
C PRO A 151 4.81 22.90 16.06
N PRO A 152 5.03 23.71 15.00
CA PRO A 152 4.27 23.59 13.75
C PRO A 152 4.33 22.17 13.19
N ALA A 153 3.20 21.68 12.70
CA ALA A 153 3.16 20.39 12.02
C ALA A 153 4.05 20.42 10.77
N VAL A 154 5.08 19.56 10.76
CA VAL A 154 5.95 19.38 9.60
C VAL A 154 5.40 18.24 8.78
N LYS A 155 5.21 18.46 7.47
CA LYS A 155 4.78 17.41 6.53
C LYS A 155 5.91 16.37 6.38
N PRO A 156 5.71 15.09 6.78
CA PRO A 156 6.67 14.04 6.48
C PRO A 156 6.50 13.54 5.03
N GLY A 157 7.59 13.17 4.36
CA GLY A 157 7.55 12.36 3.13
C GLY A 157 7.88 13.05 1.80
N SER A 158 7.89 12.24 0.73
CA SER A 158 8.53 12.49 -0.58
C SER A 158 7.74 13.34 -1.58
N ARG A 159 6.49 13.72 -1.29
CA ARG A 159 5.70 14.57 -2.19
C ARG A 159 6.09 16.04 -1.99
N PRO A 160 6.54 16.76 -3.04
CA PRO A 160 6.79 18.20 -2.96
C PRO A 160 5.61 18.92 -2.31
N GLN A 161 5.88 19.90 -1.46
CA GLN A 161 4.84 20.81 -1.00
C GLN A 161 4.29 21.51 -2.25
N ALA A 162 2.98 21.48 -2.45
CA ALA A 162 2.38 22.42 -3.40
C ALA A 162 2.74 23.81 -2.85
N ARG A 163 3.53 24.58 -3.61
CA ARG A 163 3.77 25.98 -3.29
C ARG A 163 2.40 26.64 -3.37
N ASN A 164 1.86 27.10 -2.25
CA ASN A 164 0.75 28.03 -2.29
C ASN A 164 1.23 29.23 -3.12
N ALA A 165 0.63 29.43 -4.28
CA ALA A 165 0.82 30.65 -5.04
C ALA A 165 0.28 31.82 -4.18
N PRO A 166 0.94 32.99 -4.21
CA PRO A 166 0.45 34.19 -3.52
C PRO A 166 -0.92 34.62 -4.04
#